data_AF-A0A9D0VDJ0-F1
#
_entry.id   AF-A0A9D0VDJ0-F1
#
_cell.length_a   1.000
_cell.length_b   1.000
_cell.length_c   1.000
_cell.angle_alpha   90.00
_cell.angle_beta   90.00
_cell.angle_gamma   90.00
#
_symmetry.space_group_name_H-M   'P 1'
#
loop_
_entity.id
_entity.type
_entity.pdbx_description
1 polymer ?
#
loop_
_entity_poly.entity_id
_entity_poly.type
_entity_poly.pdbx_seq_one_letter_code
_entity_poly.pdbx_strand_id
1 'polypeptide(L)' 'MKTFFRRLARVARTHSTVLIRGETGPGKELVARAIHQQSPRAHKPFRAI' A
#
# COMPACT_ATOMS: atom_id res chain seq x y z
N MET A 1 10.69 -11.78 5.28
CA MET A 1 10.39 -10.52 4.57
C MET A 1 9.77 -10.69 3.17
N LYS A 2 10.22 -11.61 2.31
CA LYS A 2 9.71 -11.76 0.92
C LYS A 2 8.19 -12.02 0.77
N THR A 3 7.55 -12.59 1.79
CA THR A 3 6.10 -12.92 1.77
C THR A 3 5.19 -11.71 1.92
N PHE A 4 5.61 -10.73 2.72
CA PHE A 4 4.85 -9.49 2.94
C PHE A 4 4.77 -8.65 1.66
N PHE A 5 5.91 -8.37 1.04
CA PHE A 5 5.97 -7.61 -0.21
C PHE A 5 5.24 -8.30 -1.38
N ARG A 6 5.27 -9.64 -1.46
CA ARG A 6 4.46 -10.38 -2.44
C ARG A 6 2.96 -10.21 -2.23
N ARG A 7 2.50 -10.21 -0.97
CA ARG A 7 1.08 -9.93 -0.66
C ARG A 7 0.71 -8.50 -1.04
N LEU A 8 1.56 -7.52 -0.72
CA LEU A 8 1.34 -6.12 -1.10
C LEU A 8 1.21 -5.97 -2.62
N ALA A 9 2.12 -6.56 -3.40
CA ALA A 9 2.05 -6.51 -4.86
C ALA A 9 0.77 -7.14 -5.42
N ARG A 10 0.27 -8.22 -4.80
CA ARG A 10 -1.00 -8.84 -5.21
C ARG A 10 -2.20 -7.93 -4.90
N VAL A 11 -2.23 -7.33 -3.72
CA VAL A 11 -3.31 -6.42 -3.29
C VAL A 11 -3.28 -5.11 -4.09
N ALA A 12 -2.10 -4.59 -4.40
CA ALA A 12 -1.96 -3.36 -5.19
C ALA A 12 -2.62 -3.46 -6.57
N ARG A 13 -2.68 -4.67 -7.15
CA ARG A 13 -3.33 -4.90 -8.45
C ARG A 13 -4.86 -4.97 -8.40
N THR A 14 -5.46 -5.00 -7.20
CA THR A 14 -6.92 -5.05 -7.05
C THR A 14 -7.51 -3.66 -6.77
N HIS A 15 -8.84 -3.56 -6.85
CA HIS A 15 -9.58 -2.35 -6.47
C HIS A 15 -10.11 -2.38 -5.03
N SER A 16 -9.60 -3.30 -4.20
CA SER A 16 -10.05 -3.50 -2.82
C SER A 16 -9.56 -2.40 -1.88
N THR A 17 -10.35 -2.11 -0.84
CA THR A 17 -9.91 -1.27 0.28
C THR A 17 -8.92 -2.03 1.16
N VAL A 18 -7.85 -1.36 1.60
CA VAL A 18 -6.78 -1.97 2.42
C VAL A 18 -6.74 -1.33 3.79
N LEU A 19 -6.72 -2.16 4.84
CA LEU A 19 -6.49 -1.74 6.23
C LEU A 19 -5.05 -2.07 6.62
N ILE A 20 -4.27 -1.04 6.98
CA ILE A 20 -2.89 -1.21 7.47
C ILE A 20 -2.90 -1.14 8.99
N ARG A 21 -2.64 -2.28 9.64
CA ARG A 21 -2.52 -2.38 11.11
C ARG A 21 -1.06 -2.34 11.54
N GLY A 22 -0.81 -1.82 12.74
CA GLY A 22 0.51 -1.75 13.36
C GLY A 22 0.55 -0.75 14.50
N GLU A 23 1.65 -0.70 15.22
CA GLU A 23 1.90 0.32 16.25
C GLU A 23 2.03 1.72 15.62
N THR A 24 1.94 2.77 16.44
CA THR A 24 2.12 4.15 15.98
C THR A 24 3.58 4.35 15.55
N GLY A 25 3.79 4.74 14.29
CA GLY A 25 5.12 4.95 13.74
C GLY A 25 5.11 5.25 12.23
N PRO A 26 6.24 5.71 11.65
CA PRO A 26 6.32 6.25 10.29
C PRO A 26 6.18 5.21 9.16
N GLY A 27 5.99 3.92 9.49
CA GLY A 27 6.01 2.83 8.51
C GLY A 27 4.70 2.62 7.73
N LYS A 28 3.55 3.04 8.27
CA LYS A 28 2.24 2.74 7.63
C LYS A 28 2.03 3.54 6.35
N GLU A 29 2.48 4.78 6.34
CA GLU A 29 2.36 5.67 5.18
C GLU A 29 3.25 5.20 4.03
N LEU A 30 4.45 4.68 4.34
CA LEU A 30 5.32 4.04 3.36
C LEU A 30 4.67 2.81 2.72
N VAL A 31 3.97 2.00 3.51
CA VAL A 31 3.22 0.84 2.98
C VAL A 31 2.07 1.30 2.09
N ALA A 32 1.29 2.31 2.50
CA ALA A 32 0.20 2.87 1.70
C ALA A 32 0.72 3.41 0.36
N ARG A 33 1.86 4.12 0.39
CA ARG A 33 2.50 4.68 -0.80
C ARG A 33 3.01 3.60 -1.74
N ALA A 34 3.61 2.54 -1.22
CA ALA A 34 4.07 1.40 -2.00
C ALA A 34 2.91 0.67 -2.70
N ILE A 35 1.77 0.50 -2.02
CA ILE A 35 0.55 -0.07 -2.62
C ILE A 35 0.06 0.81 -3.77
N HIS A 36 -0.01 2.13 -3.57
CA HIS A 36 -0.45 3.06 -4.62
C HIS A 36 0.46 3.01 -5.85
N GLN A 37 1.78 3.06 -5.66
CA GLN A 37 2.78 3.00 -6.72
C GLN A 37 2.73 1.72 -7.55
N GLN A 38 2.35 0.59 -6.94
CA GLN A 38 2.23 -0.70 -7.63
C GLN A 38 0.82 -0.99 -8.18
N SER A 39 -0.11 -0.04 -8.02
CA SER A 39 -1.49 -0.19 -8.46
C SER A 39 -1.75 0.37 -9.85
N PRO A 40 -2.86 -0.02 -10.53
CA PRO A 40 -3.30 0.64 -11.75
C PRO A 40 -3.58 2.14 -11.57
N ARG A 41 -3.65 2.64 -10.33
CA ARG A 41 -3.91 4.05 -9.98
C ARG A 41 -2.62 4.84 -9.74
N ALA A 42 -1.45 4.27 -9.98
CA ALA A 42 -0.15 4.91 -9.71
C ALA A 42 0.02 6.31 -10.36
N HIS A 43 -0.63 6.56 -11.49
CA HIS A 43 -0.62 7.84 -12.20
C HIS A 43 -1.61 8.88 -11.63
N LYS A 44 -2.45 8.49 -10.66
CA LYS A 44 -3.41 9.37 -10.00
C LYS A 44 -2.81 9.96 -8.72
N PRO A 45 -3.30 11.12 -8.24
CA PRO A 45 -2.84 11.71 -6.99
C PRO A 45 -2.96 10.75 -5.81
N PHE A 46 -1.90 10.66 -5.00
CA PHE A 46 -1.92 9.99 -3.69
C PHE A 46 -2.21 11.05 -2.61
N ARG A 47 -3.25 10.85 -1.82
CA ARG A 47 -3.64 11.74 -0.71
C ARG A 47 -3.55 10.96 0.60
N ALA A 48 -2.80 11.48 1.56
CA ALA A 48 -2.75 11.02 2.95
C ALA A 48 -3.10 12.19 3.87
N ILE A 49 -3.77 11.91 4.99
CA ILE A 49 -4.21 12.88 6.01
C ILE A 49 -3.55 12.48 7.32
#